data_AF-A0AAW9ECB3-F1
#
_entry.id   AF-A0AAW9ECB3-F1
#
_cell.length_a   1.000
_cell.length_b   1.000
_cell.length_c   1.000
_cell.angle_alpha   90.00
_cell.angle_beta   90.00
_cell.angle_gamma   90.00
#
_symmetry.space_group_name_H-M   'P 1'
#
loop_
_entity.id
_entity.type
_entity.pdbx_description
1 polymer ?
#
loop_
_entity_poly.entity_id
_entity_poly.type
_entity_poly.pdbx_seq_one_letter_code
_entity_poly.pdbx_strand_id
1 'polypeptide(L)'
;MRIRDSIAERLEACGLYRRAASRWIEVMQRCLDDEDREWIRHHRNQCLKKAQRPPAPKEEFADLHQAAKETQYRMGIAKPYGEAFR
;
A
#
# COMPACT_ATOMS: atom_id res chain seq x y z
N MET A 1 -27.19 -9.51 -14.64
CA MET A 1 -26.94 -10.93 -14.27
C MET A 1 -25.75 -10.96 -13.30
N ARG A 2 -25.68 -11.86 -12.30
CA ARG A 2 -24.53 -11.85 -11.36
C ARG A 2 -23.37 -12.67 -11.94
N ILE A 3 -22.28 -12.00 -12.29
CA ILE A 3 -21.06 -12.63 -12.81
C ILE A 3 -20.36 -13.42 -11.69
N ARG A 4 -19.93 -14.63 -12.02
CA ARG A 4 -19.25 -15.55 -11.10
C ARG A 4 -17.98 -16.07 -11.76
N ASP A 5 -16.86 -15.99 -11.05
CA ASP A 5 -15.60 -16.62 -11.43
C ASP A 5 -14.98 -17.29 -10.19
N SER A 6 -14.93 -18.62 -10.21
CA SER A 6 -14.52 -19.42 -9.05
C SER A 6 -13.07 -19.17 -8.63
N ILE A 7 -12.21 -18.78 -9.57
CA ILE A 7 -10.81 -18.46 -9.29
C ILE A 7 -10.72 -17.12 -8.58
N ALA A 8 -11.41 -16.09 -9.09
CA ALA A 8 -11.44 -14.77 -8.48
C ALA A 8 -12.02 -14.81 -7.07
N GLU A 9 -13.15 -15.49 -6.89
CA GLU A 9 -13.81 -15.67 -5.59
C GLU A 9 -12.91 -16.40 -4.59
N ARG A 10 -12.20 -17.45 -5.03
CA ARG A 10 -11.24 -18.17 -4.17
C ARG A 10 -10.05 -17.29 -3.79
N LEU A 11 -9.54 -16.46 -4.71
CA LEU A 11 -8.45 -15.52 -4.41
C LEU A 11 -8.90 -14.46 -3.39
N GLU A 12 -10.14 -13.98 -3.47
CA GLU A 12 -10.72 -13.09 -2.46
C GLU A 12 -10.85 -13.75 -1.10
N ALA A 13 -11.34 -14.99 -1.05
CA ALA A 13 -11.46 -15.77 0.18
C ALA A 13 -10.10 -16.00 0.86
N CYS A 14 -9.04 -16.19 0.07
CA CYS A 14 -7.66 -16.30 0.57
C CYS A 14 -7.01 -14.95 0.90
N GLY A 15 -7.71 -13.81 0.74
CA GLY A 15 -7.16 -12.47 0.99
C GLY A 15 -6.14 -11.99 -0.05
N LEU A 16 -5.99 -12.69 -1.18
CA LEU A 16 -5.05 -12.37 -2.25
C LEU A 16 -5.64 -11.31 -3.21
N TYR A 17 -6.04 -10.17 -2.66
CA TYR A 17 -6.87 -9.18 -3.34
C TYR A 17 -6.24 -8.56 -4.60
N ARG A 18 -4.90 -8.42 -4.66
CA ARG A 18 -4.23 -7.97 -5.90
C ARG A 18 -4.40 -8.97 -7.05
N ARG A 19 -4.25 -10.26 -6.75
CA ARG A 19 -4.41 -11.35 -7.72
C ARG A 19 -5.87 -11.51 -8.14
N ALA A 20 -6.79 -11.40 -7.18
CA ALA A 20 -8.21 -11.37 -7.46
C ALA A 20 -8.56 -10.23 -8.42
N ALA A 21 -8.06 -9.02 -8.19
CA ALA A 21 -8.28 -7.88 -9.07
C ALA A 21 -7.77 -8.11 -10.51
N SER A 22 -6.60 -8.75 -10.68
CA SER A 22 -6.10 -9.15 -12.00
C SER A 22 -7.02 -10.17 -12.68
N ARG A 23 -7.49 -11.17 -11.94
CA ARG A 23 -8.42 -12.18 -12.48
C ARG A 23 -9.74 -11.55 -12.93
N TRP A 24 -10.28 -10.60 -12.16
CA TRP A 24 -11.47 -9.86 -12.55
C TRP A 24 -11.30 -9.10 -13.86
N ILE A 25 -10.12 -8.56 -14.17
CA ILE A 25 -9.85 -7.93 -15.49
C ILE A 25 -9.95 -8.97 -16.62
N GLU A 26 -9.40 -10.17 -16.44
CA GLU A 26 -9.51 -11.25 -17.44
C GLU A 26 -10.96 -11.68 -17.67
N VAL A 27 -11.78 -11.70 -16.62
CA VAL A 27 -13.22 -11.97 -16.71
C VAL A 27 -13.91 -10.85 -17.49
N MET A 28 -13.58 -9.58 -17.18
CA MET A 28 -14.15 -8.40 -17.84
C MET A 28 -13.90 -8.39 -19.35
N GLN A 29 -12.72 -8.84 -19.80
CA GLN A 29 -12.39 -8.93 -21.23
C GLN A 29 -13.30 -9.91 -22.00
N ARG A 30 -13.96 -10.84 -21.30
CA ARG A 30 -14.87 -11.83 -21.90
C ARG A 30 -16.34 -11.37 -21.85
N CYS A 31 -16.63 -10.29 -21.13
CA CYS A 31 -17.97 -9.73 -21.03
C CYS A 31 -18.29 -8.86 -22.26
N LEU A 32 -19.48 -9.08 -22.82
CA LEU A 32 -20.01 -8.32 -23.95
C LEU A 32 -20.87 -7.13 -23.48
N ASP A 33 -21.53 -7.27 -22.33
CA ASP A 33 -22.44 -6.26 -21.79
C ASP A 33 -21.72 -5.21 -20.95
N ASP A 34 -22.09 -3.95 -21.11
CA ASP A 34 -21.49 -2.84 -20.35
C ASP A 34 -21.91 -2.84 -18.88
N GLU A 35 -23.12 -3.31 -18.55
CA GLU A 35 -23.55 -3.52 -17.15
C GLU A 35 -22.64 -4.50 -16.42
N ASP A 36 -22.28 -5.59 -17.10
CA ASP A 36 -21.40 -6.63 -16.57
C ASP A 36 -19.99 -6.08 -16.36
N ARG A 37 -19.49 -5.26 -17.29
CA ARG A 37 -18.19 -4.60 -17.17
C ARG A 37 -18.15 -3.61 -16.01
N GLU A 38 -19.19 -2.80 -15.83
CA GLU A 38 -19.28 -1.86 -14.72
C GLU A 38 -19.38 -2.59 -13.36
N TRP A 39 -20.13 -3.69 -13.30
CA TRP A 39 -20.15 -4.53 -12.11
C TRP A 39 -18.75 -5.07 -11.76
N ILE A 40 -18.01 -5.60 -12.74
CA ILE A 40 -16.64 -6.08 -12.53
C ILE A 40 -15.70 -4.94 -12.15
N ARG A 41 -15.84 -3.77 -12.78
CA ARG A 41 -15.05 -2.57 -12.44
C ARG A 41 -15.24 -2.17 -10.98
N HIS A 42 -16.49 -2.14 -10.51
CA HIS A 42 -16.79 -1.86 -9.11
C HIS A 42 -16.15 -2.91 -8.18
N HIS A 43 -16.34 -4.19 -8.49
CA HIS A 43 -15.86 -5.30 -7.66
C HIS A 43 -14.33 -5.38 -7.61
N ARG A 44 -13.66 -5.16 -8.75
CA ARG A 44 -12.20 -5.00 -8.84
C ARG A 44 -11.71 -3.85 -7.96
N ASN A 45 -12.39 -2.70 -7.99
CA ASN A 45 -12.01 -1.55 -7.16
C ASN A 45 -12.12 -1.88 -5.66
N GLN A 46 -13.11 -2.68 -5.25
CA GLN A 46 -13.21 -3.17 -3.87
C GLN A 46 -12.02 -4.07 -3.50
N CYS A 47 -11.61 -4.98 -4.39
CA CYS A 47 -10.39 -5.76 -4.20
C CYS A 47 -9.15 -4.85 -4.03
N LEU A 48 -8.98 -3.85 -4.88
CA LEU A 48 -7.84 -2.93 -4.79
C LEU A 48 -7.84 -2.11 -3.49
N LYS A 49 -9.02 -1.69 -3.01
CA LYS A 49 -9.16 -1.04 -1.69
C LYS A 49 -8.71 -1.97 -0.56
N LYS A 50 -9.15 -3.23 -0.57
CA LYS A 50 -8.73 -4.24 0.42
C LYS A 50 -7.23 -4.60 0.30
N ALA A 51 -6.65 -4.44 -0.89
CA ALA A 51 -5.24 -4.67 -1.14
C ALA A 51 -4.33 -3.50 -0.71
N GLN A 52 -4.89 -2.33 -0.39
CA GLN A 52 -4.09 -1.20 0.08
C GLN A 52 -3.46 -1.56 1.43
N ARG A 53 -2.14 -1.39 1.51
CA ARG A 53 -1.46 -1.47 2.80
C ARG A 53 -1.88 -0.25 3.62
N PRO A 54 -2.09 -0.41 4.94
CA PRO A 54 -2.19 0.75 5.81
C PRO A 54 -0.93 1.60 5.63
N PRO A 55 -1.04 2.94 5.69
CA PRO A 55 0.12 3.80 5.64
C PRO A 55 1.10 3.36 6.72
N ALA A 56 2.40 3.35 6.38
CA ALA A 56 3.42 3.11 7.38
C ALA A 56 3.22 4.13 8.51
N PRO A 57 3.26 3.71 9.79
CA PRO A 57 3.23 4.66 10.88
C PRO A 57 4.36 5.66 10.68
N LYS A 58 4.09 6.94 10.91
CA LYS A 58 5.14 7.95 10.94
C LYS A 58 5.99 7.63 12.16
N GLU A 59 7.18 7.08 11.94
CA GLU A 59 8.14 6.91 13.01
C GLU A 59 8.67 8.29 13.38
N GLU A 60 8.14 8.84 14.46
CA GLU A 60 8.53 10.15 14.98
C GLU A 60 9.74 9.96 15.90
N PHE A 61 10.93 9.90 15.30
CA PHE A 61 12.20 9.79 16.03
C PHE A 61 12.63 11.11 16.70
N ALA A 62 11.67 11.94 17.12
CA ALA A 62 11.95 13.26 17.69
C ALA A 62 12.85 13.15 18.93
N ASP A 63 12.53 12.21 19.82
CA ASP A 63 13.32 11.97 21.04
C ASP A 63 14.73 11.48 20.73
N LEU A 64 14.86 10.57 19.76
CA LEU A 64 16.17 10.06 19.31
C LEU A 64 17.00 11.19 18.67
N HIS A 65 16.37 12.05 17.87
CA HIS A 65 17.01 13.19 17.25
C HIS A 65 17.48 14.20 18.30
N GLN A 66 16.64 14.48 19.31
CA GLN A 66 16.98 15.39 20.42
C GLN A 66 18.14 14.82 21.26
N ALA A 67 18.11 13.54 21.60
CA ALA A 67 19.17 12.88 22.36
C ALA A 67 20.51 12.86 21.58
N ALA A 68 20.47 12.56 20.29
CA ALA A 68 21.64 12.61 19.42
C ALA A 68 22.21 14.03 19.35
N LYS A 69 21.34 15.03 19.19
CA LYS A 69 21.72 16.44 19.15
C LYS A 69 22.36 16.90 20.46
N GLU A 70 21.76 16.60 21.61
CA GLU A 70 22.37 16.89 22.92
C GLU A 70 23.73 16.24 23.07
N THR A 71 23.86 14.98 22.66
CA THR A 71 25.13 14.25 22.73
C THR A 71 26.21 14.93 21.88
N GLN A 72 25.87 15.38 20.67
CA GLN A 72 26.78 16.14 19.81
C GLN A 72 27.23 17.45 20.47
N TYR A 73 26.34 18.16 21.16
CA TYR A 73 26.71 19.37 21.91
C TYR A 73 27.63 19.05 23.09
N ARG A 74 27.32 18.01 23.88
CA ARG A 74 28.16 17.58 25.01
C ARG A 74 29.56 17.16 24.57
N MET A 75 29.68 16.55 23.39
CA MET A 75 30.96 16.16 22.81
C MET A 75 31.70 17.33 22.12
N GLY A 76 31.11 18.52 22.03
CA GLY A 76 31.72 19.68 21.36
C GLY A 76 31.86 19.55 19.84
N ILE A 77 31.20 18.54 19.25
CA ILE A 77 31.23 18.22 17.81
C ILE A 77 30.03 18.76 17.05
N ALA A 78 29.08 19.39 17.76
CA ALA A 78 27.97 20.12 17.17
C ALA A 78 28.47 21.42 16.52
N LYS A 79 29.15 21.29 15.37
CA LYS A 79 29.55 22.43 14.54
C LYS A 79 28.72 22.50 13.25
N PRO A 80 28.39 23.71 12.77
CA PRO A 80 27.81 23.89 11.45
C PRO A 80 28.63 23.18 10.38
N TYR A 81 27.96 22.69 9.33
CA TYR A 81 28.60 22.13 8.14
C TYR A 81 29.62 21.00 8.39
N GLY A 82 29.58 20.32 9.54
CA GLY A 82 30.50 19.21 9.84
C GLY A 82 31.96 19.64 10.05
N GLU A 83 32.21 20.90 10.42
CA GLU A 83 33.56 21.43 10.69
C GLU A 83 34.31 20.71 11.83
N ALA A 84 33.62 19.89 12.64
CA ALA A 84 34.26 19.10 13.68
C ALA A 84 35.07 17.89 13.14
N PHE A 85 34.91 17.54 11.87
CA PHE A 85 35.47 16.31 11.27
C PHE A 85 36.28 16.54 10.00
N ARG A 86 36.70 17.78 9.73
CA ARG A 86 37.52 18.13 8.56
C ARG A 86 38.97 18.37 8.92
#